data_AF-A0A4Y2NJI5-F1
#
_entry.id   AF-A0A4Y2NJI5-F1
#
_cell.length_a   1.000
_cell.length_b   1.000
_cell.length_c   1.000
_cell.angle_alpha   90.00
_cell.angle_beta   90.00
_cell.angle_gamma   90.00
#
_symmetry.space_group_name_H-M   'P 1'
#
loop_
_entity.id
_entity.type
_entity.pdbx_description
1 polymer ?
#
loop_
_entity_poly.entity_id
_entity_poly.type
_entity_poly.pdbx_seq_one_letter_code
_entity_poly.pdbx_strand_id
1 'polypeptide(L)'
;MGTYALVEFGSFKQAKEIVNLKSLSTIPIQVSPHPTLNSSKGVISCGELLNVPVEEITEKLQSQGVSRVRRITIQRDGQLLNTKHLNFQFRKTTRAY
;
A
#
# COMPACT_ATOMS: atom_id res chain seq x y z
N MET A 1 6.05 9.97 -27.70
CA MET A 1 6.38 9.86 -26.26
C MET A 1 5.15 10.28 -25.48
N GLY A 2 4.61 9.43 -24.61
CA GLY A 2 3.48 9.79 -23.75
C GLY A 2 3.98 10.55 -22.52
N THR A 3 3.38 11.69 -22.21
CA THR A 3 3.68 12.46 -21.01
C THR A 3 2.86 11.91 -19.85
N TYR A 4 3.51 11.55 -18.75
CA TYR A 4 2.84 11.10 -17.53
C TYR A 4 3.09 12.12 -16.42
N ALA A 5 2.06 12.38 -15.59
CA ALA A 5 2.17 13.25 -14.43
C ALA A 5 1.56 12.55 -13.21
N LEU A 6 2.13 12.79 -12.04
CA LEU A 6 1.55 12.39 -10.76
C LEU A 6 0.94 13.61 -10.10
N VAL A 7 -0.27 13.46 -9.59
CA VAL A 7 -1.00 14.52 -8.89
C VAL A 7 -1.44 13.99 -7.54
N GLU A 8 -1.08 14.69 -6.47
CA GLU A 8 -1.52 14.42 -5.11
C GLU A 8 -2.67 15.35 -4.75
N PHE A 9 -3.67 14.81 -4.04
CA PHE A 9 -4.85 15.55 -3.60
C PHE A 9 -4.93 15.55 -2.08
N GLY A 10 -5.27 16.70 -1.50
CA GLY A 10 -5.53 16.82 -0.07
C GLY A 10 -6.91 16.27 0.35
N SER A 11 -7.80 16.00 -0.60
CA SER A 11 -9.15 15.51 -0.35
C SER A 11 -9.52 14.35 -1.28
N PHE A 12 -10.10 13.30 -0.71
CA PHE A 12 -10.62 12.18 -1.49
C PHE A 12 -11.77 12.57 -2.41
N LYS A 13 -12.60 13.54 -2.00
CA LYS A 13 -13.72 14.00 -2.85
C LYS A 13 -13.19 14.54 -4.17
N GLN A 14 -12.16 15.38 -4.13
CA GLN A 14 -11.49 15.94 -5.30
C GLN A 14 -10.84 14.83 -6.16
N ALA A 15 -10.14 13.90 -5.51
CA ALA A 15 -9.52 12.78 -6.23
C ALA A 15 -10.54 11.93 -6.99
N LYS A 16 -11.72 11.68 -6.38
CA LYS A 16 -12.79 10.88 -6.99
C LYS A 16 -13.42 11.58 -8.20
N GLU A 17 -13.57 12.90 -8.16
CA GLU A 17 -14.10 13.67 -9.29
C GLU A 17 -13.14 13.63 -10.48
N ILE A 18 -11.84 13.80 -10.23
CA ILE A 18 -10.82 13.86 -11.28
C ILE A 18 -10.61 12.54 -12.02
N VAL A 19 -10.84 11.39 -11.37
CA VAL A 19 -10.80 10.08 -12.04
C VAL A 19 -11.79 9.98 -13.21
N ASN A 20 -12.88 10.75 -13.19
CA ASN A 20 -13.87 10.74 -14.27
C ASN A 20 -13.53 11.70 -15.43
N LEU A 21 -12.47 12.50 -15.33
CA LEU A 21 -12.04 13.40 -16.40
C LEU A 21 -11.50 12.61 -17.59
N LYS A 22 -12.02 12.93 -18.78
CA LYS A 22 -11.61 12.32 -20.06
C LYS A 22 -10.80 13.26 -20.94
N SER A 23 -10.85 14.56 -20.66
CA SER A 23 -10.09 15.57 -21.38
C SER A 23 -9.70 16.72 -20.46
N LEU A 24 -8.58 17.37 -20.81
CA LEU A 24 -8.19 18.67 -20.29
C LEU A 24 -8.23 19.65 -21.46
N SER A 25 -9.21 20.54 -21.45
CA SER A 25 -9.56 21.35 -22.62
C SER A 25 -9.87 20.44 -23.82
N THR A 26 -9.16 20.57 -24.93
CA THR A 26 -9.29 19.75 -26.14
C THR A 26 -8.42 18.49 -26.14
N ILE A 27 -7.57 18.29 -25.14
CA ILE A 27 -6.61 17.18 -25.09
C ILE A 27 -7.24 15.98 -24.35
N PRO A 28 -7.41 14.81 -25.00
CA PRO A 28 -7.89 13.62 -24.31
C PRO A 28 -6.83 13.12 -23.32
N ILE A 29 -7.28 12.71 -22.13
CA ILE A 29 -6.42 12.19 -21.07
C ILE A 29 -7.00 10.91 -20.46
N GLN A 30 -6.13 10.13 -19.82
CA GLN A 30 -6.52 9.00 -19.01
C GLN A 30 -6.09 9.25 -17.57
N VAL A 31 -7.05 9.18 -16.65
CA VAL A 31 -6.79 9.30 -15.21
C VAL A 31 -7.02 7.95 -14.56
N SER A 32 -6.07 7.49 -13.76
CA SER A 32 -6.22 6.30 -12.94
C SER A 32 -5.51 6.48 -11.60
N PRO A 33 -6.01 5.85 -10.52
CA PRO A 33 -5.29 5.83 -9.25
C PRO A 33 -3.90 5.20 -9.42
N HIS A 34 -2.86 5.84 -8.87
CA HIS A 34 -1.53 5.28 -8.92
C HIS A 34 -1.46 3.94 -8.14
N PRO A 35 -0.89 2.87 -8.70
CA PRO A 35 -1.01 1.52 -8.14
C PRO A 35 -0.31 1.34 -6.77
N THR A 36 0.74 2.10 -6.49
CA THR A 36 1.57 1.90 -5.28
C THR A 36 1.59 3.07 -4.30
N LEU A 37 1.23 4.28 -4.75
CA LEU A 37 1.35 5.52 -3.94
C LEU A 37 0.10 5.78 -3.08
N ASN A 38 -0.99 5.04 -3.32
CA ASN A 38 -2.22 5.06 -2.51
C ASN A 38 -2.18 4.09 -1.32
N SER A 39 -0.98 3.74 -0.86
CA SER A 39 -0.77 2.88 0.30
C SER A 39 0.28 3.49 1.22
N SER A 40 0.13 3.28 2.52
CA SER A 40 1.19 3.55 3.49
C SER A 40 1.87 2.24 3.88
N LYS A 41 3.12 2.32 4.32
CA LYS A 41 3.88 1.18 4.81
C LYS A 41 4.37 1.44 6.23
N GLY A 42 4.40 0.40 7.06
CA GLY A 42 4.90 0.45 8.43
C GLY A 42 5.73 -0.77 8.75
N VAL A 43 6.63 -0.67 9.73
CA VAL A 43 7.42 -1.82 10.22
C VAL A 43 7.11 -2.03 11.68
N ILE A 44 6.81 -3.26 12.05
CA ILE A 44 6.62 -3.68 13.45
C ILE A 44 7.66 -4.74 13.78
N SER A 45 8.24 -4.61 14.98
CA SER A 45 9.17 -5.58 15.53
C SER A 45 8.48 -6.33 16.67
N CYS A 46 8.08 -7.58 16.44
CA CYS A 46 7.37 -8.38 17.44
C CYS A 46 7.92 -9.82 17.47
N GLY A 47 8.54 -10.20 18.59
CA GLY A 47 9.17 -11.51 18.75
C GLY A 47 8.16 -12.67 18.76
N GLU A 48 6.98 -12.45 19.35
CA GLU A 48 5.90 -13.44 19.43
C GLU A 48 5.38 -13.86 18.06
N LEU A 49 5.48 -12.96 17.07
CA LEU A 49 5.05 -13.22 15.69
C LEU A 49 6.13 -13.88 14.84
N LEU A 50 7.29 -14.26 15.38
CA LEU A 50 8.42 -14.80 14.61
C LEU A 50 8.06 -16.09 13.85
N ASN A 51 7.25 -16.95 14.47
CA ASN A 51 6.88 -18.26 13.93
C ASN A 51 5.44 -18.32 13.39
N VAL A 52 4.70 -17.22 13.51
CA VAL A 52 3.33 -17.13 12.99
C VAL A 52 3.40 -16.96 11.46
N PRO A 53 2.59 -17.67 10.67
CA PRO A 53 2.53 -17.47 9.21
C PRO A 53 2.00 -16.08 8.87
N VAL A 54 2.52 -15.47 7.80
CA VAL A 54 2.16 -14.08 7.43
C VAL A 54 0.72 -13.96 6.94
N GLU A 55 0.16 -15.05 6.45
CA GLU A 55 -1.23 -15.18 6.00
C GLU A 55 -2.18 -15.00 7.18
N GLU A 56 -1.94 -15.68 8.30
CA GLU A 56 -2.73 -15.56 9.53
C GLU A 56 -2.65 -14.14 10.11
N ILE A 57 -1.45 -13.54 10.10
CA ILE A 57 -1.26 -12.15 10.56
C ILE A 57 -2.04 -11.18 9.66
N THR A 58 -2.02 -11.40 8.35
CA THR A 58 -2.74 -10.56 7.38
C THR A 58 -4.25 -10.67 7.58
N GLU A 59 -4.78 -11.87 7.77
CA GLU A 59 -6.21 -12.11 8.00
C GLU A 59 -6.68 -11.44 9.29
N LYS A 60 -5.99 -11.67 10.41
CA LYS A 60 -6.36 -11.11 11.73
C LYS A 60 -6.29 -9.58 11.78
N LEU A 61 -5.43 -8.97 10.98
CA LEU A 61 -5.24 -7.51 10.94
C LEU A 61 -5.92 -6.82 9.75
N GLN A 62 -6.67 -7.57 8.93
CA GLN A 62 -7.38 -7.01 7.78
C GLN A 62 -8.40 -5.94 8.20
N SER A 63 -9.08 -6.15 9.33
CA SER A 63 -10.03 -5.18 9.91
C SER A 63 -9.38 -3.85 10.31
N GLN A 64 -8.08 -3.85 10.57
CA GLN A 64 -7.28 -2.66 10.90
C GLN A 64 -6.76 -1.94 9.64
N GLY A 65 -7.18 -2.35 8.44
CA GLY A 65 -6.76 -1.75 7.18
C GLY A 65 -5.45 -2.28 6.63
N VAL A 66 -4.88 -3.34 7.23
CA VAL A 66 -3.73 -4.06 6.67
C VAL A 66 -4.19 -4.78 5.40
N SER A 67 -3.42 -4.58 4.33
CA SER A 67 -3.68 -5.18 3.02
C SER A 67 -2.62 -6.17 2.57
N ARG A 68 -1.41 -6.06 3.15
CA ARG A 68 -0.32 -6.99 2.90
C ARG A 68 0.63 -6.99 4.09
N VAL A 69 1.11 -8.16 4.46
CA VAL A 69 2.22 -8.33 5.41
C VAL A 69 3.37 -9.03 4.70
N ARG A 70 4.60 -8.62 4.97
CA ARG A 70 5.81 -9.30 4.49
C ARG A 70 6.78 -9.47 5.65
N ARG A 71 7.27 -10.69 5.86
CA ARG A 71 8.37 -10.93 6.81
C ARG A 71 9.69 -10.49 6.21
N ILE A 72 10.44 -9.72 7.00
CA ILE A 72 11.81 -9.38 6.66
C ILE A 72 12.67 -10.59 7.04
N THR A 73 13.37 -11.12 6.07
CA THR A 73 14.36 -12.18 6.27
C THR A 73 15.75 -11.59 6.15
N ILE A 74 16.71 -12.22 6.83
CA ILE A 74 18.13 -11.91 6.69
C ILE A 74 18.84 -13.12 6.11
N GLN A 75 19.86 -12.89 5.31
CA GLN A 75 20.72 -13.96 4.82
C GLN A 75 21.95 -14.05 5.73
N ARG A 76 22.19 -15.23 6.33
CA ARG A 76 23.40 -15.54 7.10
C ARG A 76 23.88 -16.93 6.71
N ASP A 77 25.18 -17.05 6.41
CA ASP A 77 25.81 -18.32 6.05
C ASP A 77 25.09 -19.06 4.90
N GLY A 78 24.60 -18.30 3.92
CA GLY A 78 23.85 -18.85 2.78
C GLY A 78 22.39 -19.21 3.07
N GLN A 79 21.93 -19.14 4.32
CA GLN A 79 20.57 -19.45 4.74
C GLN A 79 19.71 -18.20 4.92
N LEU A 80 18.44 -18.26 4.53
CA LEU A 80 17.45 -17.23 4.81
C LEU A 80 16.80 -17.47 6.17
N LEU A 81 17.00 -16.53 7.09
CA LEU A 81 16.48 -16.59 8.45
C LEU A 81 15.34 -15.59 8.62
N ASN A 82 14.23 -16.06 9.19
CA ASN A 82 13.12 -15.21 9.60
C ASN A 82 13.56 -14.26 10.71
N THR A 83 13.08 -13.01 10.66
CA THR A 83 13.25 -12.04 11.74
C THR A 83 11.92 -11.70 12.39
N LYS A 84 12.00 -11.07 13.58
CA LYS A 84 10.84 -10.49 14.27
C LYS A 84 10.24 -9.28 13.56
N HIS A 85 10.83 -8.83 12.45
CA HIS A 85 10.42 -7.62 11.75
C HIS A 85 9.46 -7.94 10.61
N LEU A 86 8.33 -7.25 10.61
CA LEU A 86 7.24 -7.39 9.64
C LEU A 86 6.99 -6.03 8.98
N ASN A 87 6.95 -6.01 7.66
CA ASN A 87 6.52 -4.85 6.87
C ASN A 87 5.03 -4.99 6.56
N PHE A 88 4.26 -4.00 6.98
CA PHE A 88 2.84 -3.87 6.76
C PHE A 88 2.58 -2.88 5.65
N GLN A 89 1.68 -3.22 4.73
CA GLN A 89 1.11 -2.30 3.77
C GLN A 89 -0.34 -2.06 4.13
N PHE A 90 -0.70 -0.81 4.36
CA PHE A 90 -2.06 -0.38 4.62
C PHE A 90 -2.63 0.22 3.35
N ARG A 91 -3.86 -0.16 3.00
CA ARG A 91 -4.60 0.63 2.01
C ARG A 91 -4.88 1.98 2.66
N LYS A 92 -4.64 3.08 1.94
CA LYS A 92 -5.28 4.35 2.32
C LYS A 92 -6.77 4.15 2.07
N THR A 93 -7.49 3.59 3.03
CA THR A 93 -8.93 3.80 3.12
C THR A 93 -9.07 5.28 3.45
N THR A 94 -9.58 6.03 2.50
CA THR A 94 -10.37 7.22 2.81
C THR A 94 -11.32 6.83 3.93
N ARG A 95 -11.00 7.18 5.16
CA ARG A 95 -11.96 7.07 6.25
C ARG A 95 -13.10 8.01 5.89
N ALA A 96 -14.25 7.43 5.58
CA ALA A 96 -15.50 8.02 6.02
C ALA A 96 -15.36 8.19 7.54
N TYR A 97 -15.27 9.44 7.98
CA TYR A 97 -15.86 9.83 9.25
C TYR A 97 -17.37 9.95 9.03
#